data_AF-A0AAV6VBY2-F1
#
_entry.id   AF-A0AAV6VBY2-F1
#
_cell.length_a   1.000
_cell.length_b   1.000
_cell.length_c   1.000
_cell.angle_alpha   90.00
_cell.angle_beta   90.00
_cell.angle_gamma   90.00
#
_symmetry.space_group_name_H-M   'P 1'
#
loop_
_entity.id
_entity.type
_entity.pdbx_description
1 polymer ?
#
loop_
_entity_poly.entity_id
_entity_poly.type
_entity_poly.pdbx_seq_one_letter_code
_entity_poly.pdbx_strand_id
1 'polypeptide(L)'
;MTETSQWQHVASEDNPADLVSRGLEPSRLVHNELWWHGPSFIQSEIGGTPVRLNLHSSDVEYLEQETKTVMLVKEDSYFLGDILGISNCFDKIVRVLGFIFSNLNVI
;
A
#
# COMPACT_ATOMS: atom_id res chain seq x y z
N MET A 1 17.10 -14.23 0.16
CA MET A 1 17.53 -13.32 1.25
C MET A 1 18.71 -12.55 0.72
N THR A 2 18.68 -11.22 0.73
CA THR A 2 19.79 -10.36 0.27
C THR A 2 20.93 -10.37 1.29
N GLU A 3 22.18 -10.23 0.84
CA GLU A 3 23.36 -10.18 1.70
C GLU A 3 23.42 -8.81 2.41
N THR A 4 23.71 -8.77 3.71
CA THR A 4 23.72 -7.52 4.50
C THR A 4 24.71 -6.47 3.95
N SER A 5 25.76 -6.91 3.26
CA SER A 5 26.77 -6.07 2.61
C SER A 5 26.21 -5.19 1.48
N GLN A 6 25.01 -5.49 0.98
CA GLN A 6 24.36 -4.74 -0.10
C GLN A 6 23.57 -3.52 0.39
N TRP A 7 23.31 -3.42 1.69
CA TRP A 7 22.51 -2.35 2.28
C TRP A 7 23.39 -1.16 2.67
N GLN A 8 23.09 0.01 2.12
CA GLN A 8 23.74 1.26 2.51
C GLN A 8 22.83 2.09 3.42
N HIS A 9 23.43 2.77 4.40
CA HIS A 9 22.71 3.65 5.31
C HIS A 9 22.35 4.97 4.61
N VAL A 10 21.08 5.36 4.67
CA VAL A 10 20.58 6.66 4.22
C VAL A 10 20.24 7.50 5.44
N ALA A 11 20.71 8.74 5.50
CA ALA A 11 20.35 9.66 6.58
C ALA A 11 18.83 9.91 6.59
N SER A 12 18.22 10.07 7.77
CA SER A 12 16.77 10.30 7.91
C SER A 12 16.24 11.46 7.06
N GLU A 13 17.04 12.51 6.88
CA GLU A 13 16.71 13.71 6.10
C GLU A 13 16.57 13.40 4.60
N ASP A 14 17.30 12.38 4.15
CA ASP A 14 17.37 11.92 2.76
C ASP A 14 16.48 10.68 2.52
N ASN A 15 15.79 10.19 3.54
CA ASN A 15 14.88 9.05 3.43
C ASN A 15 13.46 9.53 3.08
N PRO A 16 12.97 9.34 1.85
CA PRO A 16 11.61 9.76 1.50
C PRO A 16 10.53 9.07 2.35
N ALA A 17 10.77 7.85 2.84
CA ALA A 17 9.82 7.15 3.71
C ALA A 17 9.69 7.81 5.10
N ASP A 18 10.73 8.52 5.57
CA ASP A 18 10.68 9.27 6.83
C ASP A 18 9.68 10.44 6.76
N LEU A 19 9.45 11.01 5.57
CA LEU A 19 8.49 12.11 5.40
C LEU A 19 7.07 11.67 5.75
N VAL A 20 6.64 10.51 5.24
CA VAL A 20 5.31 9.97 5.49
C VAL A 20 5.19 9.45 6.92
N SER A 21 6.21 8.76 7.44
CA SER A 21 6.19 8.23 8.80
C SER A 21 6.15 9.33 9.88
N ARG A 22 6.65 10.54 9.56
CA ARG A 22 6.57 11.73 10.42
C ARG A 22 5.27 12.53 10.26
N GLY A 23 4.35 12.07 9.41
CA GLY A 23 3.04 12.69 9.23
C GLY A 23 3.03 13.88 8.28
N LEU A 24 3.87 13.89 7.24
CA LEU A 24 3.73 14.86 6.16
C LEU A 24 2.34 14.74 5.53
N GLU A 25 1.65 15.87 5.41
CA GLU A 25 0.33 15.93 4.80
C GLU A 25 0.37 15.46 3.33
N PRO A 26 -0.59 14.64 2.86
CA PRO A 26 -0.62 14.17 1.47
C PRO A 26 -0.57 15.29 0.42
N SER A 27 -1.20 16.44 0.69
CA SER A 27 -1.18 17.60 -0.21
C SER A 27 0.23 18.19 -0.43
N ARG A 28 1.10 18.06 0.58
CA ARG A 28 2.49 18.49 0.52
C ARG A 28 3.39 17.45 -0.15
N LEU A 29 3.01 16.18 -0.08
CA LEU A 29 3.74 15.09 -0.73
C LEU A 29 3.73 15.23 -2.26
N VAL A 30 2.61 15.72 -2.82
CA VAL A 30 2.48 15.95 -4.28
C VAL A 30 3.60 16.83 -4.83
N HIS A 31 4.07 17.81 -4.04
CA HIS A 31 5.11 18.76 -4.43
C HIS A 31 6.48 18.43 -3.80
N ASN A 32 6.66 17.22 -3.25
CA ASN A 32 7.89 16.85 -2.57
C ASN A 32 8.88 16.19 -3.52
N GLU A 33 9.91 16.94 -3.89
CA GLU A 33 10.97 16.48 -4.80
C GLU A 33 11.73 15.26 -4.27
N LEU A 34 11.98 15.19 -2.95
CA LEU A 34 12.69 14.06 -2.33
C LEU A 34 11.88 12.77 -2.45
N TRP A 35 10.55 12.83 -2.34
CA TRP A 35 9.67 11.67 -2.52
C TRP A 35 9.68 11.15 -3.95
N TRP A 36 9.57 12.05 -4.93
CA TRP A 36 9.44 11.67 -6.34
C TRP A 36 10.77 11.37 -7.03
N HIS A 37 11.82 12.08 -6.67
CA HIS A 37 13.13 11.97 -7.32
C HIS A 37 14.18 11.28 -6.45
N GLY A 38 13.87 10.97 -5.20
CA GLY A 38 14.81 10.40 -4.25
C GLY A 38 15.95 11.37 -3.90
N PRO A 39 16.88 10.92 -3.05
CA PRO A 39 18.01 11.74 -2.63
C PRO A 39 19.00 11.98 -3.77
N SER A 40 19.67 13.13 -3.71
CA SER A 40 20.55 13.64 -4.76
C SER A 40 21.74 12.71 -5.09
N PHE A 41 22.22 11.94 -4.11
CA PHE A 41 23.34 11.00 -4.33
C PHE A 41 22.96 9.87 -5.31
N ILE A 42 21.70 9.40 -5.31
CA ILE A 42 21.20 8.42 -6.30
C ILE A 42 21.19 9.03 -7.71
N GLN A 43 20.80 10.30 -7.81
CA GLN A 43 20.74 11.01 -9.10
C GLN A 43 22.13 11.31 -9.65
N SER A 44 23.12 11.59 -8.78
CA SER A 44 24.49 11.91 -9.17
C SER A 44 25.28 10.70 -9.71
N GLU A 45 24.94 9.48 -9.28
CA GLU A 45 25.63 8.26 -9.72
C GLU A 45 25.26 7.79 -11.14
N ILE A 46 24.20 8.35 -11.73
CA ILE A 46 23.80 8.06 -13.12
C ILE A 46 24.87 8.57 -14.12
N GLY A 47 25.76 9.48 -13.70
CA GLY A 47 26.77 10.12 -14.56
C GLY A 47 28.18 9.53 -14.56
N GLY A 48 28.52 8.51 -13.76
CA GLY A 48 29.95 8.16 -13.58
C GLY A 48 30.29 6.69 -13.37
N THR A 49 29.42 5.92 -12.71
CA THR A 49 29.64 4.48 -12.51
C THR A 49 28.28 3.86 -12.33
N PRO A 50 27.86 2.89 -13.17
CA PRO A 50 26.57 2.27 -12.99
C PRO A 50 26.61 1.55 -11.64
N VAL A 51 25.88 2.06 -10.65
CA VAL A 51 25.37 1.19 -9.59
C VAL A 51 24.61 0.12 -10.36
N ARG A 52 25.20 -1.07 -10.43
CA ARG A 52 24.47 -2.23 -10.90
C ARG A 52 23.46 -2.51 -9.82
N LEU A 53 22.31 -1.84 -9.92
CA LEU A 53 21.06 -2.39 -9.47
C LEU A 53 20.99 -3.72 -10.22
N ASN A 54 21.48 -4.80 -9.60
CA ASN A 54 21.13 -6.15 -9.98
C ASN A 54 19.65 -6.29 -9.61
N LEU A 55 18.80 -5.58 -10.35
CA LEU A 55 17.39 -5.90 -10.50
C LEU A 55 17.45 -7.21 -11.27
N HIS A 56 17.58 -8.31 -10.54
CA HIS A 56 17.31 -9.60 -11.14
C HIS A 56 15.86 -9.46 -11.63
N SER A 57 15.55 -9.87 -12.85
CA SER A 57 14.17 -9.77 -13.37
C SER A 57 13.16 -10.44 -12.44
N SER A 58 13.63 -11.34 -11.57
CA SER A 58 12.92 -11.91 -10.43
C SER A 58 12.45 -10.89 -9.40
N ASP A 59 13.20 -9.81 -9.12
CA ASP A 59 12.87 -8.83 -8.07
C ASP A 59 11.72 -7.88 -8.49
N VAL A 60 11.56 -7.66 -9.80
CA VAL A 60 10.52 -6.80 -10.38
C VAL A 60 9.17 -7.54 -10.47
N GLU A 61 9.18 -8.87 -10.52
CA GLU A 61 7.95 -9.68 -10.59
C GLU A 61 7.19 -9.77 -9.25
N TYR A 62 7.77 -9.30 -8.14
CA TYR A 62 7.14 -9.35 -6.80
C TYR A 62 6.58 -8.01 -6.29
N LEU A 63 6.65 -6.91 -7.06
CA LEU A 63 6.24 -5.58 -6.59
C LEU A 63 4.99 -4.97 -7.26
N GLU A 64 4.08 -5.83 -7.73
CA GLU A 64 2.68 -5.45 -7.91
C GLU A 64 1.75 -6.55 -7.38
N GLN A 65 1.81 -6.81 -6.07
CA GLN A 65 0.56 -7.16 -5.40
C GLN A 65 -0.22 -5.87 -5.17
N GLU A 66 -0.86 -5.38 -6.22
CA GLU A 66 -2.13 -4.71 -6.00
C GLU A 66 -2.98 -5.74 -5.24
N THR A 67 -3.23 -5.50 -3.95
CA THR A 67 -4.26 -6.23 -3.23
C THR A 67 -5.61 -5.75 -3.74
N LYS A 68 -5.90 -6.07 -4.99
CA LYS A 68 -7.25 -5.97 -5.55
C LYS A 68 -8.08 -6.95 -4.76
N THR A 69 -8.83 -6.42 -3.80
CA THR A 69 -9.80 -7.19 -3.04
C THR A 69 -10.89 -7.60 -4.03
N VAL A 70 -10.73 -8.78 -4.63
CA VAL A 70 -11.75 -9.38 -5.48
C VAL A 70 -12.77 -10.00 -4.54
N MET A 71 -13.98 -9.43 -4.49
CA MET A 71 -15.10 -10.06 -3.82
C MET A 71 -15.51 -11.30 -4.64
N LEU A 72 -15.13 -12.48 -4.17
CA LEU A 72 -15.70 -13.73 -4.66
C LEU A 72 -17.14 -13.81 -4.14
N VAL A 73 -18.12 -13.35 -4.94
CA VAL A 73 -19.53 -13.56 -4.63
C VAL A 73 -19.83 -15.04 -4.85
N LYS A 74 -19.71 -15.80 -3.77
CA LYS A 74 -20.31 -17.13 -3.72
C LYS A 74 -21.80 -16.93 -3.51
N GLU A 75 -22.63 -17.61 -4.30
CA GLU A 75 -24.08 -17.60 -4.13
C GLU A 75 -24.44 -18.39 -2.86
N ASP A 76 -24.04 -17.85 -1.70
CA ASP A 76 -24.28 -18.47 -0.41
C ASP A 76 -25.71 -18.15 -0.01
N SER A 77 -26.57 -19.15 -0.20
CA SER A 77 -28.01 -19.12 0.06
C SER A 77 -28.36 -18.87 1.55
N TYR A 78 -27.35 -18.78 2.40
CA TYR A 78 -27.44 -18.61 3.86
C TYR A 78 -26.93 -17.24 4.36
N PHE A 79 -26.40 -16.37 3.49
CA PHE A 79 -25.79 -15.09 3.88
C PHE A 79 -26.71 -14.24 4.77
N LEU A 80 -27.99 -14.13 4.41
CA LEU A 80 -28.97 -13.40 5.22
C LEU A 80 -29.23 -14.08 6.57
N GLY A 81 -29.20 -15.42 6.62
CA GLY A 81 -29.35 -16.19 7.84
C GLY A 81 -28.22 -15.91 8.84
N ASP A 82 -26.98 -15.85 8.35
CA ASP A 82 -25.81 -15.53 9.16
C ASP A 82 -25.89 -14.09 9.70
N ILE A 83 -26.28 -13.12 8.86
CA ILE A 83 -26.46 -11.73 9.30
C ILE A 83 -27.54 -11.60 10.37
N LEU A 84 -28.69 -12.26 10.18
CA LEU A 84 -29.76 -12.26 11.17
C LEU A 84 -29.33 -12.96 12.48
N GLY A 85 -28.38 -13.90 12.40
CA GLY A 85 -27.77 -14.57 13.56
C GLY A 85 -26.85 -13.68 14.40
N ILE A 86 -26.34 -12.56 13.85
CA ILE A 86 -25.41 -11.68 14.58
C ILE A 86 -26.11 -10.89 15.69
N SER A 87 -27.40 -10.60 15.56
CA SER A 87 -28.15 -9.87 16.59
C SER A 87 -29.66 -10.00 16.45
N ASN A 88 -30.39 -10.08 17.57
CA ASN A 88 -31.85 -9.93 17.57
C ASN A 88 -32.33 -8.46 17.62
N CYS A 89 -31.41 -7.50 17.46
CA CYS A 89 -31.72 -6.08 17.45
C CYS A 89 -31.76 -5.57 16.00
N PHE A 90 -32.96 -5.21 15.55
CA PHE A 90 -33.21 -4.73 14.19
C PHE A 90 -32.31 -3.55 13.80
N ASP A 91 -32.15 -2.56 14.68
CA ASP A 91 -31.31 -1.39 14.42
C ASP A 91 -29.83 -1.75 14.19
N LYS A 92 -29.34 -2.79 14.89
CA LYS A 92 -27.96 -3.26 14.71
C LYS A 92 -27.81 -3.97 13.36
N ILE A 93 -28.77 -4.79 12.98
CA ILE A 93 -28.78 -5.47 11.67
C ILE A 93 -28.81 -4.43 10.54
N VAL A 94 -29.68 -3.41 10.62
CA VAL A 94 -29.78 -2.36 9.60
C VAL A 94 -28.46 -1.60 9.45
N ARG A 95 -27.75 -1.32 10.55
CA ARG A 95 -26.43 -0.66 10.51
C ARG A 95 -25.37 -1.53 9.84
N VAL A 96 -25.35 -2.83 10.14
CA VAL A 96 -24.40 -3.79 9.53
C VAL A 96 -24.66 -3.92 8.03
N LEU A 97 -25.93 -4.10 7.63
CA LEU A 97 -26.31 -4.14 6.21
C LEU A 97 -25.97 -2.82 5.51
N GLY A 98 -26.31 -1.69 6.12
CA GLY A 98 -25.99 -0.36 5.60
C GLY A 98 -24.49 -0.16 5.39
N PHE A 99 -23.65 -0.61 6.33
CA PHE A 99 -22.19 -0.55 6.19
C PHE A 99 -21.69 -1.41 5.03
N ILE A 100 -22.17 -2.65 4.91
CA ILE A 100 -21.77 -3.56 3.81
C ILE A 100 -22.16 -2.95 2.45
N PHE A 101 -23.41 -2.51 2.29
CA PHE A 101 -23.87 -1.95 1.01
C PHE A 101 -23.25 -0.59 0.68
N SER A 102 -22.96 0.25 1.68
CA SER A 102 -22.32 1.55 1.44
C SER A 102 -20.88 1.41 0.93
N ASN A 103 -20.15 0.37 1.38
CA ASN A 103 -18.80 0.10 0.90
C ASN A 103 -18.78 -0.65 -0.45
N LEU A 104 -19.90 -1.26 -0.85
CA LEU A 104 -20.05 -1.91 -2.15
C LEU A 104 -20.40 -0.94 -3.29
N ASN A 105 -21.10 0.16 -3.00
CA ASN A 105 -21.52 1.16 -3.99
C ASN A 105 -20.44 2.19 -4.39
N VAL A 106 -19.18 1.96 -3.99
CA VAL A 106 -18.05 2.88 -4.24
C VAL A 106 -17.02 2.26 -5.23
N ILE A 107 -17.38 1.17 -5.91
CA ILE A 107 -16.57 0.53 -6.97
C ILE A 107 -17.22 0.75 -8.33
#